data_AF-B8DSH2-F1
#
_entry.id   AF-B8DSH2-F1
#
_cell.length_a   1.000
_cell.length_b   1.000
_cell.length_c   1.000
_cell.angle_alpha   90.00
_cell.angle_beta   90.00
_cell.angle_gamma   90.00
#
_symmetry.space_group_name_H-M   'P 1'
#
loop_
_entity.id
_entity.type
_entity.pdbx_description
1 polymer ?
#
loop_
_entity_poly.entity_id
_entity_poly.type
_entity_poly.pdbx_seq_one_letter_code
_entity_poly.pdbx_strand_id
1 'polypeptide(L)'
;MKHDHLDIAREYSALLRTDEADDRQPGSFRLPHGEGDHFGEPGMGGEGAAIPRVVPSHEDERAGGVTPEDLSLWGAGPRIVVPALLAQLGGAALTLALPGPFGMGMLPHWAWVLMGACALLLGTLAVRRAWAELKPGRQEGRLVTGGPYRITRNPIYAAWILGILPGIALCFASWPMLAGPVVAWALFRETVVVEESFLAARFGDAWDRYAARVNRLWPNPFRMQD
;
A
#
# COMPACT_ATOMS: atom_id res chain seq x y z
N MET A 1 24.25 -14.67 3.72
CA MET A 1 24.45 -13.53 2.80
C MET A 1 23.26 -12.58 3.00
N LYS A 2 23.32 -11.76 4.05
CA LYS A 2 22.32 -10.72 4.36
C LYS A 2 22.80 -9.47 3.64
N HIS A 3 22.13 -9.06 2.57
CA HIS A 3 22.28 -7.69 2.07
C HIS A 3 21.49 -6.80 3.02
N ASP A 4 22.18 -5.91 3.72
CA ASP A 4 21.58 -4.98 4.68
C ASP A 4 20.69 -3.99 3.92
N HIS A 5 19.42 -3.92 4.30
CA HIS A 5 18.39 -3.11 3.62
C HIS A 5 18.68 -1.58 3.68
N LEU A 6 19.64 -1.18 4.50
CA LEU A 6 20.17 0.19 4.58
C LEU A 6 21.05 0.54 3.37
N ASP A 7 21.65 -0.44 2.70
CA ASP A 7 22.48 -0.21 1.52
C ASP A 7 21.63 0.19 0.33
N ILE A 8 20.46 -0.43 0.13
CA ILE A 8 19.52 -0.08 -0.95
C ILE A 8 19.02 1.36 -0.77
N ALA A 9 18.59 1.75 0.44
CA ALA A 9 18.13 3.12 0.67
C ALA A 9 19.23 4.17 0.46
N ARG A 10 20.49 3.85 0.80
CA ARG A 10 21.66 4.72 0.55
C ARG A 10 22.03 4.78 -0.92
N GLU A 11 21.94 3.68 -1.64
CA GLU A 11 22.24 3.58 -3.07
C GLU A 11 21.25 4.41 -3.89
N TYR A 12 19.95 4.33 -3.56
CA TYR A 12 18.92 5.19 -4.17
C TYR A 12 19.11 6.67 -3.81
N SER A 13 19.53 6.98 -2.59
CA SER A 13 19.82 8.37 -2.17
C SER A 13 21.06 8.95 -2.86
N ALA A 14 22.03 8.10 -3.21
CA ALA A 14 23.26 8.49 -3.92
C ALA A 14 22.99 8.74 -5.41
N LEU A 15 22.15 7.92 -6.04
CA LEU A 15 21.71 8.09 -7.43
C LEU A 15 20.93 9.41 -7.64
N LEU A 16 20.08 9.78 -6.68
CA LEU A 16 19.35 11.06 -6.73
C LEU A 16 20.27 12.28 -6.54
N ARG A 17 21.41 12.11 -5.86
CA ARG A 17 22.37 13.21 -5.60
C ARG A 17 23.38 13.41 -6.74
N THR A 18 23.57 12.41 -7.61
CA THR A 18 24.40 12.54 -8.82
C THR A 18 23.67 13.23 -9.98
N ASP A 19 22.34 13.19 -10.00
CA ASP A 19 21.52 13.82 -11.04
C ASP A 19 21.43 15.35 -10.86
N GLU A 20 21.47 15.84 -9.62
CA GLU A 20 21.53 17.29 -9.33
C GLU A 20 22.92 17.92 -9.60
N ALA A 21 23.96 17.12 -9.85
CA ALA A 21 25.34 17.60 -9.98
C ALA A 21 25.86 17.67 -11.44
N ASP A 22 25.13 17.15 -12.44
CA ASP A 22 25.55 17.22 -13.86
C ASP A 22 24.86 18.41 -14.55
N ASP A 23 25.49 19.58 -14.47
CA ASP A 23 25.16 20.82 -15.20
C ASP A 23 25.45 20.67 -16.71
N ARG A 24 24.84 19.68 -17.37
CA ARG A 24 24.88 19.54 -18.83
C ARG A 24 23.64 20.16 -19.43
N GLN A 25 23.88 21.28 -20.12
CA GLN A 25 22.93 21.97 -20.97
C GLN A 25 22.10 20.99 -21.82
N PRO A 26 20.76 21.09 -21.82
CA PRO A 26 19.92 20.27 -22.69
C PRO A 26 20.13 20.67 -24.15
N GLY A 27 20.81 19.78 -24.88
CA GLY A 27 21.05 19.91 -26.31
C GLY A 27 19.75 19.83 -27.13
N SER A 28 19.39 20.98 -27.71
CA SER A 28 18.59 21.19 -28.91
C SER A 28 17.48 20.17 -29.24
N PHE A 29 16.26 20.53 -28.85
CA PHE A 29 15.02 20.11 -29.48
C PHE A 29 15.02 20.47 -30.98
N ARG A 30 14.79 19.49 -31.86
CA ARG A 30 14.63 19.69 -33.31
C ARG A 30 13.28 19.09 -33.74
N LEU A 31 12.32 19.96 -34.06
CA LEU A 31 11.07 19.57 -34.71
C LEU A 31 11.32 19.27 -36.20
N PRO A 32 10.62 18.29 -36.79
CA PRO A 32 10.61 18.11 -38.23
C PRO A 32 9.76 19.20 -38.89
N HIS A 33 10.39 20.06 -39.69
CA HIS A 33 9.70 20.94 -40.64
C HIS A 33 9.26 20.11 -41.85
N GLY A 34 7.95 20.15 -42.14
CA GLY A 34 7.37 19.76 -43.43
C GLY A 34 6.22 20.72 -43.74
N GLU A 35 6.46 21.68 -44.62
CA GLU A 35 5.50 22.61 -45.22
C GLU A 35 4.60 21.87 -46.24
N GLY A 36 3.31 22.25 -46.29
CA GLY A 36 2.37 21.77 -47.30
C GLY A 36 0.88 21.92 -46.92
N ASP A 37 0.41 23.16 -46.85
CA ASP A 37 -0.86 23.70 -47.35
C ASP A 37 -2.22 22.98 -47.14
N HIS A 38 -3.10 23.74 -46.48
CA HIS A 38 -4.52 24.01 -46.81
C HIS A 38 -5.68 23.11 -46.30
N PHE A 39 -6.60 23.81 -45.60
CA PHE A 39 -8.05 23.61 -45.38
C PHE A 39 -8.57 22.81 -44.16
N GLY A 40 -9.27 23.55 -43.28
CA GLY A 40 -10.57 23.14 -42.72
C GLY A 40 -10.60 22.86 -41.21
N GLU A 41 -11.15 23.80 -40.43
CA GLU A 41 -11.87 23.44 -39.18
C GLU A 41 -13.15 22.68 -39.55
N PRO A 42 -13.56 21.62 -38.82
CA PRO A 42 -14.28 21.84 -37.54
C PRO A 42 -14.14 20.75 -36.44
N GLY A 43 -14.21 21.18 -35.17
CA GLY A 43 -15.10 20.60 -34.16
C GLY A 43 -14.79 19.28 -33.45
N MET A 44 -14.77 19.38 -32.10
CA MET A 44 -15.21 18.39 -31.09
C MET A 44 -14.39 17.11 -30.88
N GLY A 45 -13.88 16.95 -29.65
CA GLY A 45 -13.58 15.65 -29.05
C GLY A 45 -12.31 15.63 -28.21
N GLY A 46 -12.41 16.01 -26.93
CA GLY A 46 -11.33 15.80 -25.96
C GLY A 46 -11.13 14.31 -25.69
N GLU A 47 -10.31 13.65 -26.51
CA GLU A 47 -9.79 12.32 -26.22
C GLU A 47 -8.74 12.43 -25.12
N GLY A 48 -9.00 11.71 -24.01
CA GLY A 48 -8.10 11.63 -22.87
C GLY A 48 -6.72 11.16 -23.34
N ALA A 49 -5.70 11.98 -23.04
CA ALA A 49 -4.31 11.67 -23.34
C ALA A 49 -3.97 10.26 -22.84
N ALA A 50 -3.75 9.34 -23.78
CA ALA A 50 -3.30 8.00 -23.49
C ALA A 50 -1.96 8.08 -22.76
N ILE A 51 -1.95 7.72 -21.47
CA ILE A 51 -0.75 7.71 -20.65
C ILE A 51 0.22 6.70 -21.27
N PRO A 52 1.47 7.10 -21.60
CA PRO A 52 2.44 6.20 -22.21
C PRO A 52 2.72 5.03 -21.26
N ARG A 53 2.64 3.83 -21.80
CA ARG A 53 3.02 2.59 -21.11
C ARG A 53 4.54 2.70 -20.88
N VAL A 54 4.96 2.90 -19.63
CA VAL A 54 6.39 2.82 -19.27
C VAL A 54 6.80 1.37 -19.48
N VAL A 55 7.38 1.08 -20.64
CA VAL A 55 8.08 -0.17 -20.91
C VAL A 55 9.49 0.01 -20.33
N PRO A 56 9.93 -0.83 -19.39
CA PRO A 56 11.28 -0.72 -18.84
C PRO A 56 12.30 -0.79 -19.98
N SER A 57 13.32 0.07 -19.91
CA SER A 57 14.41 0.01 -20.88
C SER A 57 15.30 -1.20 -20.55
N HIS A 58 15.95 -1.80 -21.57
CA HIS A 58 16.87 -2.93 -21.36
C HIS A 58 18.06 -2.62 -20.43
N GLU A 59 18.26 -1.35 -20.06
CA GLU A 59 19.27 -0.91 -19.09
C GLU A 59 18.80 -1.12 -17.64
N ASP A 60 17.49 -1.00 -17.37
CA ASP A 60 16.88 -1.24 -16.05
C ASP A 60 16.96 -2.72 -15.63
N GLU A 61 16.93 -3.64 -16.60
CA GLU A 61 17.09 -5.09 -16.38
C GLU A 61 18.51 -5.49 -15.97
N ARG A 62 19.53 -4.70 -16.34
CA ARG A 62 20.95 -5.00 -16.03
C ARG A 62 21.41 -4.43 -14.70
N ALA A 63 20.72 -3.41 -14.17
CA ALA A 63 21.09 -2.72 -12.94
C ALA A 63 20.65 -3.44 -11.64
N GLY A 64 20.07 -4.65 -11.73
CA GLY A 64 19.50 -5.31 -10.56
C GLY A 64 18.29 -4.56 -9.97
N GLY A 65 17.65 -3.70 -10.78
CA GLY A 65 16.43 -3.00 -10.41
C GLY A 65 15.30 -3.99 -10.16
N VAL A 66 14.65 -3.87 -9.01
CA VAL A 66 13.48 -4.68 -8.62
C VAL A 66 12.44 -4.62 -9.74
N THR A 67 12.16 -5.75 -10.39
CA THR A 67 11.23 -5.77 -11.52
C THR A 67 9.80 -5.53 -11.04
N PRO A 68 8.88 -5.00 -11.88
CA PRO A 68 7.45 -4.95 -11.56
C PRO A 68 6.85 -6.33 -11.24
N GLU A 69 7.51 -7.40 -11.67
CA GLU A 69 7.19 -8.80 -11.39
C GLU A 69 7.69 -9.28 -10.01
N ASP A 70 8.72 -8.66 -9.43
CA ASP A 70 9.09 -8.85 -8.01
C ASP A 70 8.08 -8.19 -7.04
N LEU A 71 7.22 -7.34 -7.59
CA LEU A 71 5.99 -6.83 -6.97
C LEU A 71 4.74 -7.65 -7.39
N SER A 72 4.94 -8.87 -7.94
CA SER A 72 3.86 -9.70 -8.50
C SER A 72 2.71 -9.97 -7.53
N LEU A 73 1.52 -9.73 -8.09
CA LEU A 73 0.15 -10.19 -7.77
C LEU A 73 -0.37 -10.22 -6.32
N TRP A 74 0.44 -10.56 -5.34
CA TRP A 74 0.10 -10.55 -3.90
C TRP A 74 0.75 -9.37 -3.15
N GLY A 75 1.59 -8.57 -3.82
CA GLY A 75 2.01 -7.20 -3.47
C GLY A 75 2.14 -6.90 -1.99
N ALA A 76 3.26 -7.33 -1.39
CA ALA A 76 3.67 -7.14 0.02
C ALA A 76 2.72 -7.59 1.14
N GLY A 77 1.44 -7.81 0.89
CA GLY A 77 0.46 -8.31 1.86
C GLY A 77 0.91 -9.58 2.58
N PRO A 78 1.39 -10.63 1.89
CA PRO A 78 1.93 -11.82 2.55
C PRO A 78 3.13 -11.56 3.46
N ARG A 79 3.99 -10.57 3.11
CA ARG A 79 5.16 -10.22 3.93
C ARG A 79 4.76 -9.65 5.28
N ILE A 80 3.57 -9.07 5.39
CA ILE A 80 3.01 -8.55 6.64
C ILE A 80 2.12 -9.60 7.31
N VAL A 81 1.21 -10.23 6.57
CA VAL A 81 0.19 -11.13 7.10
C VAL A 81 0.81 -12.43 7.62
N VAL A 82 1.79 -13.02 6.93
CA VAL A 82 2.38 -14.30 7.36
C VAL A 82 3.09 -14.16 8.71
N PRO A 83 4.04 -13.21 8.91
CA PRO A 83 4.66 -13.01 10.23
C PRO A 83 3.65 -12.64 11.32
N ALA A 84 2.63 -11.84 10.99
CA ALA A 84 1.58 -11.47 11.94
C ALA A 84 0.76 -12.70 12.39
N LEU A 85 0.41 -13.59 11.46
CA LEU A 85 -0.30 -14.83 11.79
C LEU A 85 0.59 -15.80 12.56
N LEU A 86 1.88 -15.92 12.22
CA LEU A 86 2.83 -16.70 13.01
C LEU A 86 2.96 -16.17 14.44
N ALA A 87 2.99 -14.85 14.62
CA ALA A 87 2.98 -14.23 15.94
C ALA A 87 1.68 -14.53 16.71
N GLN A 88 0.52 -14.56 16.04
CA GLN A 88 -0.72 -15.00 16.67
C GLN A 88 -0.71 -16.47 17.06
N LEU A 89 -0.19 -17.36 16.21
CA LEU A 89 -0.07 -18.78 16.52
C LEU A 89 0.87 -19.01 17.71
N GLY A 90 2.00 -18.28 17.77
CA GLY A 90 2.89 -18.30 18.93
C GLY A 90 2.20 -17.79 20.20
N GLY A 91 1.42 -16.71 20.10
CA GLY A 91 0.64 -16.18 21.22
C GLY A 91 -0.45 -17.14 21.70
N ALA A 92 -1.14 -17.81 20.77
CA ALA A 92 -2.12 -18.83 21.09
C ALA A 92 -1.47 -20.03 21.79
N ALA A 93 -0.34 -20.53 21.25
CA ALA A 93 0.43 -21.60 21.86
C ALA A 93 0.90 -21.24 23.27
N LEU A 94 1.38 -20.00 23.49
CA LEU A 94 1.78 -19.51 24.80
C LEU A 94 0.60 -19.48 25.79
N THR A 95 -0.59 -19.06 25.32
CA THR A 95 -1.81 -19.02 26.13
C THR A 95 -2.27 -20.42 26.53
N LEU A 96 -2.17 -21.39 25.61
CA LEU A 96 -2.51 -22.79 25.87
C LEU A 96 -1.50 -23.48 26.79
N ALA A 97 -0.21 -23.16 26.64
CA ALA A 97 0.86 -23.75 27.47
C ALA A 97 0.84 -23.22 28.91
N LEU A 98 0.44 -21.96 29.11
CA LEU A 98 0.40 -21.30 30.42
C LEU A 98 -0.99 -20.66 30.65
N PRO A 99 -2.02 -21.49 30.89
CA PRO A 99 -3.37 -21.01 31.15
C PRO A 99 -3.40 -20.24 32.48
N GLY A 100 -3.94 -19.02 32.46
CA GLY A 100 -3.99 -18.13 33.64
C GLY A 100 -3.45 -16.74 33.33
N PRO A 101 -2.12 -16.52 33.35
CA PRO A 101 -1.52 -15.18 33.23
C PRO A 101 -1.82 -14.48 31.89
N PHE A 102 -2.10 -15.26 30.84
CA PHE A 102 -2.25 -14.75 29.47
C PHE A 102 -3.69 -14.63 28.99
N GLY A 103 -4.65 -15.13 29.77
CA GLY A 103 -6.07 -15.00 29.45
C GLY A 103 -6.61 -13.61 29.82
N MET A 104 -7.57 -13.11 29.04
CA MET A 104 -8.27 -11.87 29.33
C MET A 104 -9.40 -12.11 30.36
N GLY A 105 -9.04 -12.27 31.64
CA GLY A 105 -9.99 -12.59 32.72
C GLY A 105 -10.89 -11.44 33.19
N MET A 106 -10.78 -10.24 32.60
CA MET A 106 -11.52 -9.04 33.07
C MET A 106 -13.01 -9.02 32.70
N LEU A 107 -13.37 -9.73 31.63
CA LEU A 107 -14.74 -9.85 31.13
C LEU A 107 -15.07 -11.33 30.89
N PRO A 108 -16.36 -11.72 30.92
CA PRO A 108 -16.73 -13.08 30.56
C PRO A 108 -16.37 -13.36 29.09
N HIS A 109 -15.96 -14.59 28.79
CA HIS A 109 -15.43 -14.98 27.48
C HIS A 109 -16.38 -14.63 26.31
N TRP A 110 -17.70 -14.77 26.49
CA TRP A 110 -18.69 -14.43 25.46
C TRP A 110 -18.65 -12.94 25.06
N ALA A 111 -18.28 -12.03 25.96
CA ALA A 111 -18.18 -10.61 25.66
C ALA A 111 -16.98 -10.34 24.73
N TRP A 112 -15.84 -11.00 25.00
CA TRP A 112 -14.67 -10.94 24.13
C TRP A 112 -14.95 -11.53 22.75
N VAL A 113 -15.65 -12.67 22.69
CA VAL A 113 -16.07 -13.28 21.43
C VAL A 113 -16.99 -12.36 20.65
N LEU A 114 -17.95 -11.70 21.31
CA LEU A 114 -18.84 -10.74 20.65
C LEU A 114 -18.06 -9.55 20.08
N MET A 115 -17.16 -8.95 20.87
CA MET A 115 -16.31 -7.85 20.41
C MET A 115 -15.40 -8.27 19.25
N GLY A 116 -14.80 -9.45 19.35
CA GLY A 116 -13.95 -10.04 18.30
C GLY A 116 -14.73 -10.30 17.02
N ALA A 117 -15.93 -10.89 17.12
CA ALA A 117 -16.82 -11.13 15.99
C ALA A 117 -17.26 -9.83 15.31
N CYS A 118 -17.59 -8.79 16.09
CA CYS A 118 -17.88 -7.46 15.54
C CYS A 118 -16.67 -6.88 14.80
N ALA A 119 -15.47 -6.95 15.38
CA ALA A 119 -14.24 -6.46 14.75
C ALA A 119 -13.91 -7.22 13.46
N LEU A 120 -14.09 -8.55 13.44
CA LEU A 120 -13.93 -9.39 12.26
C LEU A 120 -14.94 -9.04 11.17
N LEU A 121 -16.21 -8.87 11.52
CA LEU A 121 -17.26 -8.49 10.56
C LEU A 121 -16.97 -7.12 9.93
N LEU A 122 -16.64 -6.12 10.75
CA LEU A 122 -16.33 -4.77 10.26
C LEU A 122 -15.04 -4.76 9.42
N GLY A 123 -14.00 -5.45 9.88
CA GLY A 123 -12.73 -5.57 9.16
C GLY A 123 -12.90 -6.27 7.81
N THR A 124 -13.59 -7.40 7.75
CA THR A 124 -13.84 -8.12 6.49
C THR A 124 -14.70 -7.32 5.52
N LEU A 125 -15.71 -6.60 6.02
CA LEU A 125 -16.51 -5.69 5.18
C LEU A 125 -15.66 -4.54 4.62
N ALA A 126 -14.76 -3.96 5.44
CA ALA A 126 -13.84 -2.91 5.00
C ALA A 126 -12.87 -3.42 3.93
N VAL A 127 -12.27 -4.59 4.12
CA VAL A 127 -11.43 -5.26 3.11
C VAL A 127 -12.22 -5.46 1.82
N ARG A 128 -13.43 -6.02 1.89
CA ARG A 128 -14.27 -6.27 0.72
C ARG A 128 -14.57 -4.99 -0.06
N ARG A 129 -14.95 -3.91 0.63
CA ARG A 129 -15.21 -2.61 -0.03
C ARG A 129 -13.95 -2.02 -0.65
N ALA A 130 -12.82 -2.09 0.05
CA ALA A 130 -11.56 -1.56 -0.48
C ALA A 130 -11.11 -2.35 -1.73
N TRP A 131 -11.21 -3.67 -1.70
CA TRP A 131 -10.89 -4.51 -2.86
C TRP A 131 -11.82 -4.28 -4.05
N ALA A 132 -13.10 -4.00 -3.82
CA ALA A 132 -14.05 -3.68 -4.87
C ALA A 132 -13.66 -2.42 -5.65
N GLU A 133 -13.05 -1.44 -4.99
CA GLU A 133 -12.52 -0.21 -5.64
C GLU A 133 -11.13 -0.43 -6.25
N LEU A 134 -10.25 -1.15 -5.54
CA LEU A 134 -8.86 -1.33 -5.96
C LEU A 134 -8.74 -2.18 -7.21
N LYS A 135 -9.49 -3.30 -7.29
CA LYS A 135 -9.38 -4.27 -8.38
C LYS A 135 -9.61 -3.65 -9.78
N PRO A 136 -10.73 -2.94 -10.05
CA PRO A 136 -10.94 -2.31 -11.34
C PRO A 136 -9.94 -1.18 -11.58
N GLY A 137 -9.66 -0.34 -10.58
CA GLY A 137 -8.70 0.75 -10.75
C GLY A 137 -7.29 0.28 -11.09
N ARG A 138 -6.86 -0.86 -10.53
CA ARG A 138 -5.60 -1.51 -10.89
C ARG A 138 -5.61 -2.04 -12.32
N GLN A 139 -6.70 -2.67 -12.76
CA GLN A 139 -6.83 -3.19 -14.13
C GLN A 139 -6.79 -2.07 -15.18
N GLU A 140 -7.39 -0.92 -14.84
CA GLU A 140 -7.40 0.29 -15.66
C GLU A 140 -6.11 1.12 -15.52
N GLY A 141 -5.20 0.73 -14.61
CA GLY A 141 -3.95 1.45 -14.36
C GLY A 141 -4.12 2.85 -13.74
N ARG A 142 -5.29 3.15 -13.16
CA ARG A 142 -5.63 4.45 -12.56
C ARG A 142 -5.36 4.51 -11.06
N LEU A 143 -5.14 5.72 -10.56
CA LEU A 143 -5.05 5.98 -9.13
C LEU A 143 -6.45 5.88 -8.48
N VAL A 144 -6.60 4.99 -7.50
CA VAL A 144 -7.86 4.81 -6.76
C VAL A 144 -7.88 5.74 -5.56
N THR A 145 -8.79 6.70 -5.57
CA THR A 145 -8.98 7.68 -4.48
C THR A 145 -10.41 7.67 -3.92
N GLY A 146 -11.30 6.85 -4.48
CA GLY A 146 -12.72 6.74 -4.13
C GLY A 146 -13.02 5.71 -3.03
N GLY A 147 -14.27 5.71 -2.56
CA GLY A 147 -14.75 4.75 -1.56
C GLY A 147 -13.89 4.75 -0.28
N PRO A 148 -13.45 3.58 0.24
CA PRO A 148 -12.60 3.50 1.42
C PRO A 148 -11.26 4.23 1.31
N TYR A 149 -10.74 4.45 0.09
CA TYR A 149 -9.48 5.18 -0.14
C TYR A 149 -9.59 6.68 0.14
N ARG A 150 -10.81 7.23 0.31
CA ARG A 150 -11.02 8.61 0.76
C ARG A 150 -10.68 8.83 2.24
N ILE A 151 -10.77 7.74 3.03
CA ILE A 151 -10.70 7.75 4.48
C ILE A 151 -9.27 7.51 4.96
N THR A 152 -8.57 6.59 4.29
CA THR A 152 -7.17 6.22 4.52
C THR A 152 -6.58 5.76 3.20
N ARG A 153 -5.28 6.01 2.98
CA ARG A 153 -4.60 5.58 1.75
C ARG A 153 -4.44 4.07 1.65
N ASN A 154 -4.45 3.40 2.78
CA ASN A 154 -4.18 1.98 2.91
C ASN A 154 -5.31 1.24 3.65
N PRO A 155 -6.55 1.24 3.11
CA PRO A 155 -7.73 0.73 3.82
C PRO A 155 -7.69 -0.78 4.06
N ILE A 156 -7.06 -1.55 3.16
CA ILE A 156 -6.89 -3.00 3.34
C ILE A 156 -5.95 -3.27 4.53
N TYR A 157 -4.80 -2.60 4.58
CA TYR A 157 -3.86 -2.71 5.70
C TYR A 157 -4.51 -2.26 7.02
N ALA A 158 -5.23 -1.14 7.01
CA ALA A 158 -5.94 -0.65 8.19
C ALA A 158 -6.97 -1.67 8.71
N ALA A 159 -7.76 -2.27 7.82
CA ALA A 159 -8.75 -3.27 8.21
C ALA A 159 -8.12 -4.54 8.82
N TRP A 160 -6.97 -4.97 8.31
CA TRP A 160 -6.21 -6.10 8.88
C TRP A 160 -5.60 -5.76 10.24
N ILE A 161 -4.87 -4.64 10.34
CA ILE A 161 -4.10 -4.25 11.52
C ILE A 161 -5.01 -3.82 12.68
N LEU A 162 -6.10 -3.09 12.40
CA LEU A 162 -6.96 -2.50 13.42
C LEU A 162 -8.24 -3.32 13.69
N GLY A 163 -8.65 -4.17 12.75
CA GLY A 163 -9.90 -4.93 12.83
C GLY A 163 -9.68 -6.44 12.94
N ILE A 164 -9.16 -7.05 11.88
CA ILE A 164 -9.12 -8.51 11.75
C ILE A 164 -8.16 -9.13 12.75
N LEU A 165 -6.90 -8.70 12.80
CA LEU A 165 -5.90 -9.31 13.70
C LEU A 165 -6.25 -9.13 15.18
N PRO A 166 -6.66 -7.93 15.66
CA PRO A 166 -7.18 -7.78 17.01
C PRO A 166 -8.45 -8.61 17.24
N GLY A 167 -9.37 -8.65 16.28
CA GLY A 167 -10.62 -9.42 16.38
C GLY A 167 -10.38 -10.92 16.60
N ILE A 168 -9.38 -11.50 15.93
CA ILE A 168 -8.94 -12.88 16.19
C ILE A 168 -8.48 -13.01 17.64
N ALA A 169 -7.55 -12.16 18.11
CA ALA A 169 -7.04 -12.22 19.48
C ALA A 169 -8.15 -12.10 20.54
N LEU A 170 -9.16 -11.27 20.29
CA LEU A 170 -10.33 -11.11 21.16
C LEU A 170 -11.21 -12.37 21.18
N CYS A 171 -11.46 -13.01 20.04
CA CYS A 171 -12.23 -14.26 20.02
C CYS A 171 -11.59 -15.37 20.88
N PHE A 172 -10.26 -15.38 20.98
CA PHE A 172 -9.52 -16.31 21.84
C PHE A 172 -9.28 -15.77 23.27
N ALA A 173 -9.71 -14.54 23.56
CA ALA A 173 -9.48 -13.85 24.84
C ALA A 173 -8.02 -13.95 25.31
N SER A 174 -7.07 -13.71 24.40
CA SER A 174 -5.64 -13.96 24.61
C SER A 174 -4.80 -12.69 24.43
N TRP A 175 -4.12 -12.25 25.50
CA TRP A 175 -3.22 -11.10 25.44
C TRP A 175 -2.03 -11.32 24.49
N PRO A 176 -1.32 -12.47 24.53
CA PRO A 176 -0.19 -12.72 23.63
C PRO A 176 -0.55 -12.69 22.14
N MET A 177 -1.79 -13.03 21.77
CA MET A 177 -2.23 -12.99 20.37
C MET A 177 -2.26 -11.56 19.81
N LEU A 178 -2.30 -10.51 20.66
CA LEU A 178 -2.13 -9.13 20.22
C LEU A 178 -0.71 -8.81 19.70
N ALA A 179 0.25 -9.72 19.82
CA ALA A 179 1.52 -9.61 19.10
C ALA A 179 1.33 -9.57 17.58
N GLY A 180 0.30 -10.24 17.04
CA GLY A 180 -0.02 -10.25 15.61
C GLY A 180 -0.23 -8.85 15.00
N PRO A 181 -1.19 -8.03 15.48
CA PRO A 181 -1.38 -6.68 14.99
C PRO A 181 -0.16 -5.76 15.21
N VAL A 182 0.61 -5.97 16.29
CA VAL A 182 1.85 -5.20 16.54
C VAL A 182 2.92 -5.50 15.49
N VAL A 183 3.15 -6.79 15.19
CA VAL A 183 4.07 -7.22 14.12
C VAL A 183 3.60 -6.70 12.77
N ALA A 184 2.30 -6.81 12.48
CA ALA A 184 1.74 -6.30 11.23
C ALA A 184 1.95 -4.79 11.07
N TRP A 185 1.75 -4.02 12.14
CA TRP A 185 1.99 -2.58 12.14
C TRP A 185 3.46 -2.23 11.93
N ALA A 186 4.38 -2.94 12.58
CA ALA A 186 5.82 -2.71 12.41
C ALA A 186 6.26 -2.91 10.95
N LEU A 187 5.87 -4.05 10.35
CA LEU A 187 6.20 -4.38 8.96
C LEU A 187 5.49 -3.48 7.95
N PHE A 188 4.27 -3.03 8.27
CA PHE A 188 3.55 -2.06 7.46
C PHE A 188 4.33 -0.75 7.32
N ARG A 189 4.95 -0.23 8.38
CA ARG A 189 5.66 1.06 8.32
C ARG A 189 6.80 1.08 7.31
N GLU A 190 7.45 -0.05 7.11
CA GLU A 190 8.54 -0.21 6.13
C GLU A 190 7.97 -0.43 4.73
N THR A 191 7.03 -1.38 4.61
CA THR A 191 6.41 -1.77 3.34
C THR A 191 5.71 -0.61 2.65
N VAL A 192 4.95 0.18 3.42
CA VAL A 192 4.14 1.28 2.87
C VAL A 192 4.99 2.39 2.26
N VAL A 193 6.22 2.62 2.75
CA VAL A 193 7.09 3.66 2.19
C VAL A 193 7.49 3.28 0.76
N VAL A 194 7.81 2.01 0.54
CA VAL A 194 8.17 1.47 -0.77
C VAL A 194 6.97 1.50 -1.72
N GLU A 195 5.79 1.06 -1.25
CA GLU A 195 4.57 1.13 -2.08
C GLU A 195 4.21 2.57 -2.46
N GLU A 196 4.28 3.51 -1.51
CA GLU A 196 3.96 4.91 -1.76
C GLU A 196 4.99 5.59 -2.68
N SER A 197 6.28 5.21 -2.66
CA SER A 197 7.26 5.74 -3.62
C SER A 197 6.98 5.26 -5.04
N PHE A 198 6.56 4.00 -5.22
CA PHE A 198 6.14 3.51 -6.52
C PHE A 198 4.88 4.23 -7.03
N LEU A 199 3.91 4.50 -6.14
CA LEU A 199 2.71 5.25 -6.50
C LEU A 199 3.03 6.71 -6.85
N ALA A 200 3.95 7.35 -6.11
CA ALA A 200 4.43 8.69 -6.41
C ALA A 200 5.12 8.74 -7.78
N ALA A 201 6.05 7.82 -8.05
CA ALA A 201 6.73 7.74 -9.34
C ALA A 201 5.75 7.48 -10.51
N ARG A 202 4.71 6.67 -10.27
CA ARG A 202 3.73 6.31 -11.32
C ARG A 202 2.70 7.40 -11.60
N PHE A 203 2.25 8.14 -10.59
CA PHE A 203 1.10 9.04 -10.71
C PHE A 203 1.43 10.52 -10.47
N GLY A 204 2.67 10.85 -10.06
CA GLY A 204 3.18 12.21 -9.89
C GLY A 204 2.26 13.09 -9.03
N ASP A 205 1.97 14.30 -9.51
CA ASP A 205 1.15 15.29 -8.79
C ASP A 205 -0.23 14.77 -8.37
N ALA A 206 -0.81 13.82 -9.11
CA ALA A 206 -2.10 13.23 -8.74
C ALA A 206 -2.00 12.43 -7.43
N TRP A 207 -0.87 11.74 -7.24
CA TRP A 207 -0.56 11.07 -5.98
C TRP A 207 -0.31 12.09 -4.86
N ASP A 208 0.50 13.12 -5.10
CA ASP A 208 0.85 14.09 -4.05
C ASP A 208 -0.37 14.85 -3.52
N ARG A 209 -1.27 15.30 -4.41
CA ARG A 209 -2.56 15.91 -4.01
C ARG A 209 -3.44 14.95 -3.23
N TYR A 210 -3.37 13.67 -3.52
CA TYR A 210 -4.12 12.65 -2.79
C TYR A 210 -3.49 12.36 -1.41
N ALA A 211 -2.18 12.20 -1.36
CA ALA A 211 -1.41 11.92 -0.15
C ALA A 211 -1.43 13.05 0.87
N ALA A 212 -1.41 14.31 0.41
CA ALA A 212 -1.55 15.48 1.27
C ALA A 212 -2.94 15.55 1.93
N ARG A 213 -3.97 15.01 1.27
CA ARG A 213 -5.31 14.95 1.83
C ARG A 213 -5.40 13.78 2.80
N VAL A 214 -5.11 12.55 2.40
CA VAL A 214 -5.56 11.35 3.15
C VAL A 214 -4.47 10.78 4.08
N ASN A 215 -4.86 10.37 5.30
CA ASN A 215 -3.96 9.70 6.24
C ASN A 215 -3.43 8.37 5.69
N ARG A 216 -2.22 7.99 6.11
CA ARG A 216 -1.57 6.76 5.63
C ARG A 216 -2.26 5.49 6.11
N LEU A 217 -2.55 5.37 7.41
CA LEU A 217 -3.15 4.17 8.02
C LEU A 217 -4.43 4.50 8.78
N TRP A 218 -4.38 5.51 9.65
CA TRP A 218 -5.48 5.84 10.56
C TRP A 218 -6.71 6.34 9.78
N PRO A 219 -7.83 5.59 9.77
CA PRO A 219 -9.02 5.99 9.03
C PRO A 219 -9.63 7.26 9.63
N ASN A 220 -9.86 8.29 8.82
CA ASN A 220 -10.60 9.48 9.22
C ASN A 220 -12.05 9.43 8.68
N PRO A 221 -13.03 8.93 9.45
CA PRO A 221 -14.40 8.73 8.95
C PRO A 221 -15.12 10.04 8.60
N PHE A 222 -14.65 11.19 9.10
CA PHE A 222 -15.23 12.50 8.79
C PHE A 222 -14.98 12.96 7.34
N ARG A 223 -14.12 12.25 6.60
CA ARG A 223 -13.82 12.51 5.18
C ARG A 223 -14.81 11.87 4.19
N MET A 224 -15.84 11.17 4.67
CA MET A 224 -16.85 10.52 3.82
C MET A 224 -17.84 11.49 3.13
N GLN A 225 -17.89 12.77 3.52
CA GLN A 225 -19.01 13.66 3.15
C GLN A 225 -18.73 14.62 1.97
N ASP A 226 -17.51 14.68 1.45
CA ASP A 226 -17.17 15.59 0.31
C ASP A 226 -17.44 14.98 -1.09
#